data_AF-A0A1G3L0M0-F1
#
_entry.id   AF-A0A1G3L0M0-F1
#
_cell.length_a   1.000
_cell.length_b   1.000
_cell.length_c   1.000
_cell.angle_alpha   90.00
_cell.angle_beta   90.00
_cell.angle_gamma   90.00
#
_symmetry.space_group_name_H-M   'P 1'
#
loop_
_entity.id
_entity.type
_entity.pdbx_description
1 polymer ?
#
loop_
_entity_poly.entity_id
_entity_poly.type
_entity_poly.pdbx_seq_one_letter_code
_entity_poly.pdbx_strand_id
1 'polypeptide(L)'
;MVEKSKIVVLSDVHIGTNYVSNWYQDSFHQNYLKRVLQYVIDNALEIKELVLLGDIVDFWTFPPQIVPPSFDEMITKNPVIFGKDGMFSKVLDALNGNVTYVLGNHDMGLTQEDLNKIPNPNYKIKFCQDIMYYPLGNDKSIALGHGNYFTIFNQQYLAPQNPIMPLPVGHFVTRSIAYKVAKDLQGTGKTAADLEKSGEPNGIILAIIKEISPYLIGGKSIADFSLSQTLLKVIADATGVQENQVFKISINKTVKDVTLKEALEIYDNLFTEWAIKYGLLYAFKSIMADGDGSYMGWFAQKNAFENNSKLVVMGHTHIPISRLEQSLISYSNVGFNCPAKPDINKNQPTFGVIDIASCKAELYNVINEGNDYKIKPNTLAGTTKVVISPTMDFSSYVIIDNSKGKSDLTLEHYSNNHGDYVVNPPAKIESGKSACFWLQDLPGLAGTEGSVIYKKADNTQITFNYECPFNYLFNNKCSSDGADFYTKSGDKDWGVLNHIEGGGHPFFVKFIVR
;
A
#
# COMPACT_ATOMS: atom_id res chain seq x y z
N MET A 1 10.69 -4.32 -33.82
CA MET A 1 9.59 -4.43 -32.84
C MET A 1 9.65 -3.19 -31.98
N VAL A 2 8.53 -2.48 -31.79
CA VAL A 2 8.48 -1.34 -30.87
C VAL A 2 8.62 -1.91 -29.45
N GLU A 3 9.56 -1.37 -28.68
CA GLU A 3 9.75 -1.77 -27.29
C GLU A 3 8.58 -1.26 -26.45
N LYS A 4 7.85 -2.17 -25.81
CA LYS A 4 6.71 -1.85 -24.93
C LYS A 4 7.22 -1.15 -23.68
N SER A 5 6.88 0.13 -23.52
CA SER A 5 7.44 1.01 -22.48
C SER A 5 6.51 1.24 -21.29
N LYS A 6 5.27 0.75 -21.33
CA LYS A 6 4.24 1.05 -20.31
C LYS A 6 3.77 -0.19 -19.53
N ILE A 7 3.44 -0.02 -18.25
CA ILE A 7 2.68 -0.99 -17.45
C ILE A 7 1.40 -0.31 -16.98
N VAL A 8 0.25 -0.96 -17.14
CA VAL A 8 -1.03 -0.45 -16.61
C VAL A 8 -1.32 -1.16 -15.29
N VAL A 9 -1.77 -0.41 -14.27
CA VAL A 9 -2.08 -0.96 -12.95
C VAL A 9 -3.50 -0.60 -12.55
N LEU A 10 -4.28 -1.59 -12.15
CA LEU A 10 -5.66 -1.47 -11.72
C LEU A 10 -5.81 -2.13 -10.34
N SER A 11 -6.51 -1.49 -9.41
CA SER A 11 -6.71 -1.93 -8.03
C SER A 11 -8.07 -1.49 -7.49
N ASP A 12 -8.52 -2.10 -6.40
CA ASP A 12 -9.69 -1.67 -5.60
C ASP A 12 -10.98 -1.56 -6.46
N VAL A 13 -11.27 -2.62 -7.22
CA VAL A 13 -12.48 -2.75 -8.05
C VAL A 13 -13.62 -3.40 -7.29
N HIS A 14 -13.31 -4.37 -6.43
CA HIS A 14 -14.23 -5.03 -5.49
C HIS A 14 -15.43 -5.73 -6.14
N ILE A 15 -15.20 -6.47 -7.23
CA ILE A 15 -16.27 -7.19 -7.93
C ILE A 15 -16.78 -8.36 -7.07
N GLY A 16 -18.01 -8.24 -6.58
CA GLY A 16 -18.74 -9.31 -5.90
C GLY A 16 -19.78 -9.98 -6.81
N THR A 17 -20.94 -10.33 -6.25
CA THR A 17 -22.06 -10.95 -6.97
C THR A 17 -23.21 -9.98 -7.22
N ASN A 18 -22.95 -8.67 -7.07
CA ASN A 18 -23.95 -7.59 -7.07
C ASN A 18 -24.97 -7.75 -5.92
N TYR A 19 -24.54 -8.34 -4.81
CA TYR A 19 -25.33 -8.33 -3.58
C TYR A 19 -25.45 -6.89 -3.08
N VAL A 20 -26.53 -6.56 -2.38
CA VAL A 20 -26.87 -5.15 -2.04
C VAL A 20 -25.79 -4.43 -1.23
N SER A 21 -24.96 -5.14 -0.48
CA SER A 21 -23.83 -4.57 0.27
C SER A 21 -22.49 -4.57 -0.47
N ASN A 22 -22.39 -5.19 -1.65
CA ASN A 22 -21.14 -5.16 -2.43
C ASN A 22 -20.87 -3.74 -2.92
N TRP A 23 -19.61 -3.30 -2.83
CA TRP A 23 -19.21 -1.97 -3.28
C TRP A 23 -19.33 -1.84 -4.80
N TYR A 24 -18.83 -2.83 -5.54
CA TYR A 24 -19.12 -2.93 -6.96
C TYR A 24 -20.58 -3.33 -7.21
N GLN A 25 -21.19 -2.62 -8.14
CA GLN A 25 -22.53 -2.86 -8.67
C GLN A 25 -22.47 -2.68 -10.18
N ASP A 26 -22.74 -3.75 -10.92
CA ASP A 26 -22.64 -3.82 -12.38
C ASP A 26 -23.46 -2.73 -13.08
N SER A 27 -24.65 -2.45 -12.56
CA SER A 27 -25.59 -1.44 -13.05
C SER A 27 -25.03 -0.01 -13.03
N PHE A 28 -23.92 0.21 -12.32
CA PHE A 28 -23.27 1.51 -12.24
C PHE A 28 -21.79 1.46 -12.66
N HIS A 29 -21.00 0.58 -12.06
CA HIS A 29 -19.55 0.58 -12.15
C HIS A 29 -19.01 -0.08 -13.43
N GLN A 30 -19.77 -1.00 -14.04
CA GLN A 30 -19.28 -1.85 -15.12
C GLN A 30 -18.74 -1.06 -16.32
N ASN A 31 -19.41 0.04 -16.69
CA ASN A 31 -18.97 0.83 -17.84
C ASN A 31 -17.67 1.61 -17.58
N TYR A 32 -17.42 2.04 -16.34
CA TYR A 32 -16.14 2.62 -15.95
C TYR A 32 -15.02 1.59 -16.09
N LEU A 33 -15.21 0.40 -15.52
CA LEU A 33 -14.24 -0.69 -15.60
C LEU A 33 -13.98 -1.12 -17.05
N LYS A 34 -15.04 -1.30 -17.85
CA LYS A 34 -14.93 -1.60 -19.28
C LYS A 34 -14.07 -0.56 -19.99
N ARG A 35 -14.20 0.72 -19.66
CA ARG A 35 -13.43 1.77 -20.31
C ARG A 35 -11.93 1.68 -20.01
N VAL A 36 -11.55 1.33 -18.78
CA VAL A 36 -10.16 1.06 -18.41
C VAL A 36 -9.62 -0.13 -19.18
N LEU A 37 -10.35 -1.25 -19.19
CA LEU A 37 -9.91 -2.46 -19.89
C LEU A 37 -9.86 -2.25 -21.42
N GLN A 38 -10.74 -1.42 -21.98
CA GLN A 38 -10.69 -1.03 -23.38
C GLN A 38 -9.45 -0.17 -23.68
N TYR A 39 -9.05 0.73 -22.78
CA TYR A 39 -7.79 1.48 -22.94
C TYR A 39 -6.58 0.56 -23.02
N VAL A 40 -6.55 -0.51 -22.22
CA VAL A 40 -5.48 -1.51 -22.29
C VAL A 40 -5.45 -2.18 -23.67
N ILE A 41 -6.61 -2.54 -24.21
CA ILE A 41 -6.73 -3.14 -25.55
C ILE A 41 -6.28 -2.15 -26.63
N ASP A 42 -6.79 -0.92 -26.60
CA ASP A 42 -6.51 0.12 -27.60
C ASP A 42 -5.03 0.50 -27.66
N ASN A 43 -4.31 0.36 -26.53
CA ASN A 43 -2.91 0.74 -26.38
C ASN A 43 -1.96 -0.47 -26.22
N ALA A 44 -2.41 -1.67 -26.62
CA ALA A 44 -1.68 -2.92 -26.41
C ALA A 44 -0.27 -2.97 -27.06
N LEU A 45 -0.02 -2.13 -28.07
CA LEU A 45 1.30 -2.00 -28.71
C LEU A 45 2.35 -1.31 -27.83
N GLU A 46 1.92 -0.49 -26.87
CA GLU A 46 2.80 0.23 -25.94
C GLU A 46 2.86 -0.44 -24.55
N ILE A 47 1.84 -1.23 -24.23
CA ILE A 47 1.67 -1.83 -22.90
C ILE A 47 2.38 -3.18 -22.83
N LYS A 48 3.38 -3.27 -21.94
CA LYS A 48 4.07 -4.50 -21.55
C LYS A 48 3.14 -5.46 -20.82
N GLU A 49 2.40 -4.94 -19.84
CA GLU A 49 1.60 -5.76 -18.92
C GLU A 49 0.45 -4.94 -18.29
N LEU A 50 -0.67 -5.63 -18.01
CA LEU A 50 -1.68 -5.18 -17.07
C LEU A 50 -1.45 -5.88 -15.72
N VAL A 51 -1.27 -5.10 -14.66
CA VAL A 51 -1.19 -5.60 -13.29
C VAL A 51 -2.50 -5.31 -12.57
N LEU A 52 -3.10 -6.37 -12.07
CA LEU A 52 -4.28 -6.39 -11.22
C LEU A 52 -3.78 -6.42 -9.76
N LEU A 53 -3.67 -5.25 -9.15
CA LEU A 53 -2.92 -5.02 -7.92
C LEU A 53 -3.78 -5.17 -6.68
N GLY A 54 -4.50 -6.28 -6.55
CA GLY A 54 -5.33 -6.59 -5.39
C GLY A 54 -6.72 -5.97 -5.43
N ASP A 55 -7.59 -6.52 -4.59
CA ASP A 55 -8.98 -6.12 -4.38
C ASP A 55 -9.76 -5.96 -5.69
N ILE A 56 -9.51 -6.84 -6.67
CA ILE A 56 -10.27 -6.85 -7.93
C ILE A 56 -11.61 -7.54 -7.73
N VAL A 57 -11.61 -8.63 -6.97
CA VAL A 57 -12.84 -9.29 -6.51
C VAL A 57 -12.99 -9.14 -5.02
N ASP A 58 -14.22 -9.32 -4.52
CA ASP A 58 -14.53 -9.03 -3.13
C ASP A 58 -15.31 -10.18 -2.49
N PHE A 59 -14.68 -10.85 -1.53
CA PHE A 59 -15.31 -11.90 -0.72
C PHE A 59 -15.79 -11.38 0.65
N TRP A 60 -15.57 -10.11 0.98
CA TRP A 60 -15.74 -9.56 2.32
C TRP A 60 -16.99 -8.70 2.47
N THR A 61 -17.50 -8.05 1.43
CA THR A 61 -18.67 -7.17 1.53
C THR A 61 -20.01 -7.93 1.56
N PHE A 62 -20.06 -9.04 2.30
CA PHE A 62 -21.25 -9.86 2.55
C PHE A 62 -21.58 -9.91 4.05
N PRO A 63 -22.86 -9.82 4.45
CA PRO A 63 -23.28 -9.96 5.84
C PRO A 63 -22.75 -11.25 6.50
N PRO A 64 -22.52 -11.27 7.83
CA PRO A 64 -21.93 -12.40 8.56
C PRO A 64 -22.62 -13.75 8.30
N GLN A 65 -23.94 -13.74 8.14
CA GLN A 65 -24.75 -14.93 7.92
C GLN A 65 -24.65 -15.53 6.50
N ILE A 66 -24.06 -14.82 5.55
CA ILE A 66 -23.93 -15.26 4.15
C ILE A 66 -22.56 -15.91 3.96
N VAL A 67 -22.50 -17.11 3.39
CA VAL A 67 -21.21 -17.68 2.97
C VAL A 67 -20.68 -16.83 1.82
N PRO A 68 -19.42 -16.33 1.87
CA PRO A 68 -18.81 -15.65 0.74
C PRO A 68 -18.94 -16.48 -0.54
N PRO A 69 -19.27 -15.85 -1.68
CA PRO A 69 -19.49 -16.58 -2.92
C PRO A 69 -18.19 -17.22 -3.42
N SER A 70 -18.35 -18.28 -4.19
CA SER A 70 -17.27 -18.83 -5.00
C SER A 70 -16.90 -17.89 -6.16
N PHE A 71 -15.67 -18.04 -6.68
CA PHE A 71 -15.26 -17.30 -7.87
C PHE A 71 -16.12 -17.65 -9.10
N ASP A 72 -16.61 -18.90 -9.22
CA ASP A 72 -17.52 -19.32 -10.29
C ASP A 72 -18.86 -18.55 -10.27
N GLU A 73 -19.40 -18.30 -9.07
CA GLU A 73 -20.59 -17.48 -8.90
C GLU A 73 -20.34 -16.02 -9.32
N MET A 74 -19.17 -15.46 -8.98
CA MET A 74 -18.77 -14.13 -9.43
C MET A 74 -18.66 -14.03 -10.95
N ILE A 75 -18.05 -15.03 -11.61
CA ILE A 75 -17.96 -15.10 -13.08
C ILE A 75 -19.37 -15.12 -13.68
N THR A 76 -20.24 -15.99 -13.14
CA THR A 76 -21.62 -16.15 -13.62
C THR A 76 -22.44 -14.86 -13.48
N LYS A 77 -22.21 -14.10 -12.40
CA LYS A 77 -22.90 -12.84 -12.14
C LYS A 77 -22.33 -11.65 -12.91
N ASN A 78 -21.09 -11.74 -13.42
CA ASN A 78 -20.43 -10.64 -14.12
C ASN A 78 -19.86 -11.09 -15.49
N PRO A 79 -20.68 -11.64 -16.40
CA PRO A 79 -20.20 -12.24 -17.65
C PRO A 79 -19.59 -11.21 -18.62
N VAL A 80 -19.95 -9.94 -18.51
CA VAL A 80 -19.35 -8.86 -19.34
C VAL A 80 -17.88 -8.63 -18.99
N ILE A 81 -17.49 -8.90 -17.75
CA ILE A 81 -16.11 -8.72 -17.28
C ILE A 81 -15.34 -10.03 -17.38
N PHE A 82 -15.89 -11.13 -16.85
CA PHE A 82 -15.19 -12.41 -16.73
C PHE A 82 -15.60 -13.48 -17.74
N GLY A 83 -16.67 -13.30 -18.52
CA GLY A 83 -17.14 -14.31 -19.46
C GLY A 83 -16.17 -14.57 -20.62
N LYS A 84 -16.50 -15.55 -21.47
CA LYS A 84 -15.66 -15.96 -22.63
C LYS A 84 -15.35 -14.80 -23.58
N ASP A 85 -16.34 -13.95 -23.81
CA ASP A 85 -16.23 -12.72 -24.61
C ASP A 85 -16.12 -11.46 -23.72
N GLY A 86 -15.86 -11.67 -22.43
CA GLY A 86 -15.72 -10.63 -21.42
C GLY A 86 -14.43 -9.84 -21.58
N MET A 87 -14.36 -8.70 -20.89
CA MET A 87 -13.23 -7.77 -21.03
C MET A 87 -11.88 -8.39 -20.66
N PHE A 88 -11.80 -9.21 -19.61
CA PHE A 88 -10.51 -9.83 -19.23
C PHE A 88 -10.01 -10.83 -20.28
N SER A 89 -10.90 -11.60 -20.91
CA SER A 89 -10.53 -12.49 -22.03
C SER A 89 -9.95 -11.69 -23.20
N LYS A 90 -10.57 -10.55 -23.54
CA LYS A 90 -10.08 -9.66 -24.61
C LYS A 90 -8.74 -8.99 -24.28
N VAL A 91 -8.54 -8.59 -23.03
CA VAL A 91 -7.25 -8.03 -22.58
C VAL A 91 -6.16 -9.09 -22.64
N LEU A 92 -6.45 -10.33 -22.24
CA LEU A 92 -5.51 -11.45 -22.35
C LEU A 92 -5.06 -11.65 -23.79
N ASP A 93 -5.99 -11.64 -24.75
CA ASP A 93 -5.65 -11.75 -26.17
C ASP A 93 -4.81 -10.55 -26.64
N ALA A 94 -5.22 -9.33 -26.30
CA ALA A 94 -4.53 -8.10 -26.72
C ALA A 94 -3.09 -8.01 -26.18
N LEU A 95 -2.85 -8.50 -24.97
CA LEU A 95 -1.53 -8.47 -24.32
C LEU A 95 -0.73 -9.77 -24.47
N ASN A 96 -1.23 -10.75 -25.23
CA ASN A 96 -0.65 -12.08 -25.37
C ASN A 96 -0.39 -12.77 -24.01
N GLY A 97 -1.34 -12.66 -23.09
CA GLY A 97 -1.27 -13.25 -21.75
C GLY A 97 -0.47 -12.46 -20.72
N ASN A 98 0.04 -11.26 -21.04
CA ASN A 98 0.73 -10.41 -20.06
C ASN A 98 -0.25 -9.67 -19.14
N VAL A 99 -0.92 -10.46 -18.30
CA VAL A 99 -1.76 -9.99 -17.19
C VAL A 99 -1.31 -10.70 -15.92
N THR A 100 -0.99 -9.94 -14.88
CA THR A 100 -0.56 -10.48 -13.59
C THR A 100 -1.50 -10.03 -12.48
N TYR A 101 -1.90 -10.95 -11.61
CA TYR A 101 -2.73 -10.72 -10.43
C TYR A 101 -1.87 -10.77 -9.17
N VAL A 102 -1.96 -9.72 -8.36
CA VAL A 102 -1.40 -9.62 -7.01
C VAL A 102 -2.59 -9.59 -6.05
N LEU A 103 -2.49 -10.26 -4.91
CA LEU A 103 -3.58 -10.28 -3.93
C LEU A 103 -3.67 -8.96 -3.16
N GLY A 104 -4.90 -8.58 -2.82
CA GLY A 104 -5.23 -7.65 -1.75
C GLY A 104 -5.85 -8.41 -0.58
N ASN A 105 -6.49 -7.70 0.34
CA ASN A 105 -7.14 -8.30 1.50
C ASN A 105 -8.52 -8.86 1.16
N HIS A 106 -9.31 -8.21 0.30
CA HIS A 106 -10.68 -8.66 -0.04
C HIS A 106 -10.71 -9.91 -0.91
N ASP A 107 -9.63 -10.19 -1.64
CA ASP A 107 -9.45 -11.35 -2.51
C ASP A 107 -8.36 -12.32 -2.05
N MET A 108 -7.89 -12.22 -0.80
CA MET A 108 -6.78 -13.00 -0.25
C MET A 108 -6.91 -14.53 -0.32
N GLY A 109 -8.13 -15.05 -0.54
CA GLY A 109 -8.42 -16.48 -0.71
C GLY A 109 -8.36 -16.97 -2.16
N LEU A 110 -8.10 -16.08 -3.12
CA LEU A 110 -8.05 -16.40 -4.53
C LEU A 110 -6.79 -17.22 -4.85
N THR A 111 -6.94 -18.18 -5.76
CA THR A 111 -5.85 -19.07 -6.18
C THR A 111 -5.63 -19.01 -7.69
N GLN A 112 -4.49 -19.52 -8.16
CA GLN A 112 -4.26 -19.72 -9.60
C GLN A 112 -5.33 -20.61 -10.24
N GLU A 113 -5.86 -21.60 -9.51
CA GLU A 113 -6.96 -22.44 -9.98
C GLU A 113 -8.21 -21.60 -10.25
N ASP A 114 -8.52 -20.65 -9.37
CA ASP A 114 -9.66 -19.76 -9.56
C ASP A 114 -9.46 -18.85 -10.76
N LEU A 115 -8.28 -18.22 -10.90
CA LEU A 115 -7.94 -17.40 -12.07
C LEU A 115 -7.99 -18.19 -13.39
N ASN A 116 -7.67 -19.49 -13.36
CA ASN A 116 -7.74 -20.35 -14.55
C ASN A 116 -9.17 -20.59 -15.05
N LYS A 117 -10.18 -20.35 -14.20
CA LYS A 117 -11.60 -20.43 -14.57
C LYS A 117 -12.04 -19.28 -15.46
N ILE A 118 -11.29 -18.19 -15.54
CA ILE A 118 -11.55 -17.15 -16.54
C ILE A 118 -11.34 -17.78 -17.93
N PRO A 119 -12.40 -17.86 -18.75
CA PRO A 119 -12.37 -18.49 -20.06
C PRO A 119 -11.57 -17.65 -21.06
N ASN A 120 -10.41 -18.16 -21.46
CA ASN A 120 -9.68 -17.71 -22.64
C ASN A 120 -8.97 -18.94 -23.25
N PRO A 121 -8.98 -19.13 -24.58
CA PRO A 121 -8.45 -20.33 -25.22
C PRO A 121 -6.92 -20.41 -25.24
N ASN A 122 -6.22 -19.27 -25.19
CA ASN A 122 -4.79 -19.18 -25.47
C ASN A 122 -3.95 -18.81 -24.24
N TYR A 123 -4.53 -18.05 -23.31
CA TYR A 123 -3.81 -17.40 -22.23
C TYR A 123 -4.51 -17.56 -20.88
N LYS A 124 -3.73 -17.37 -19.81
CA LYS A 124 -4.19 -17.37 -18.43
C LYS A 124 -3.59 -16.16 -17.71
N ILE A 125 -4.31 -15.65 -16.71
CA ILE A 125 -3.78 -14.62 -15.82
C ILE A 125 -2.70 -15.27 -14.94
N LYS A 126 -1.53 -14.63 -14.87
CA LYS A 126 -0.42 -15.06 -14.02
C LYS A 126 -0.71 -14.67 -12.58
N PHE A 127 -0.53 -15.58 -11.63
CA PHE A 127 -0.71 -15.30 -10.21
C PHE A 127 0.62 -14.99 -9.54
N CYS A 128 0.73 -13.84 -8.87
CA CYS A 128 1.85 -13.49 -8.01
C CYS A 128 1.45 -13.71 -6.55
N GLN A 129 2.17 -14.60 -5.86
CA GLN A 129 1.96 -14.91 -4.44
C GLN A 129 2.80 -14.05 -3.51
N ASP A 130 3.78 -13.32 -4.06
CA ASP A 130 4.67 -12.47 -3.29
C ASP A 130 3.93 -11.21 -2.83
N ILE A 131 4.30 -10.71 -1.64
CA ILE A 131 3.79 -9.44 -1.09
C ILE A 131 4.06 -8.27 -2.06
N MET A 132 5.25 -8.27 -2.67
CA MET A 132 5.66 -7.28 -3.66
C MET A 132 5.96 -7.99 -4.98
N TYR A 133 5.35 -7.50 -6.05
CA TYR A 133 5.60 -7.90 -7.42
C TYR A 133 6.60 -6.94 -8.11
N TYR A 134 7.58 -7.52 -8.79
CA TYR A 134 8.60 -6.79 -9.55
C TYR A 134 8.44 -7.10 -11.05
N PRO A 135 7.75 -6.25 -11.84
CA PRO A 135 7.39 -6.54 -13.24
C PRO A 135 8.59 -6.57 -14.20
N LEU A 136 9.79 -6.19 -13.74
CA LEU A 136 11.04 -6.27 -14.48
C LEU A 136 11.94 -7.44 -14.02
N GLY A 137 11.43 -8.31 -13.13
CA GLY A 137 12.15 -9.48 -12.62
C GLY A 137 13.27 -9.10 -11.66
N ASN A 138 14.52 -9.40 -12.05
CA ASN A 138 15.70 -9.11 -11.22
C ASN A 138 15.97 -7.61 -11.06
N ASP A 139 15.50 -6.80 -12.00
CA ASP A 139 15.48 -5.34 -11.83
C ASP A 139 14.30 -4.97 -10.94
N LYS A 140 14.62 -4.57 -9.70
CA LYS A 140 13.63 -4.18 -8.69
C LYS A 140 13.28 -2.69 -8.72
N SER A 141 13.67 -1.95 -9.75
CA SER A 141 13.42 -0.49 -9.85
C SER A 141 11.94 -0.12 -9.75
N ILE A 142 11.03 -1.03 -10.12
CA ILE A 142 9.57 -0.87 -9.96
C ILE A 142 9.07 -1.98 -9.05
N ALA A 143 8.40 -1.62 -7.96
CA ALA A 143 7.77 -2.54 -7.02
C ALA A 143 6.28 -2.23 -6.91
N LEU A 144 5.44 -3.26 -7.03
CA LEU A 144 3.98 -3.14 -6.95
C LEU A 144 3.48 -4.05 -5.83
N GLY A 145 2.67 -3.56 -4.90
CA GLY A 145 2.03 -4.43 -3.89
C GLY A 145 0.76 -3.81 -3.34
N HIS A 146 -0.19 -4.60 -2.85
CA HIS A 146 -1.38 -4.06 -2.22
C HIS A 146 -1.04 -3.54 -0.81
N GLY A 147 -1.51 -2.35 -0.44
CA GLY A 147 -1.07 -1.65 0.79
C GLY A 147 -1.38 -2.40 2.09
N ASN A 148 -2.36 -3.32 2.08
CA ASN A 148 -2.81 -4.07 3.25
C ASN A 148 -1.70 -4.87 3.95
N TYR A 149 -0.63 -5.24 3.25
CA TYR A 149 0.49 -5.96 3.86
C TYR A 149 1.29 -5.13 4.86
N PHE A 150 1.12 -3.81 4.86
CA PHE A 150 1.80 -2.90 5.78
C PHE A 150 0.92 -2.45 6.93
N THR A 151 -0.34 -2.91 6.98
CA THR A 151 -1.34 -2.37 7.88
C THR A 151 -1.88 -3.44 8.83
N ILE A 152 -2.08 -3.08 10.10
CA ILE A 152 -2.28 -4.05 11.18
C ILE A 152 -3.63 -4.76 11.11
N PHE A 153 -4.67 -4.06 10.66
CA PHE A 153 -6.02 -4.58 10.62
C PHE A 153 -6.31 -5.37 9.34
N ASN A 154 -5.55 -5.15 8.26
CA ASN A 154 -5.78 -5.80 6.96
C ASN A 154 -4.63 -6.70 6.48
N GLN A 155 -3.49 -6.75 7.18
CA GLN A 155 -2.46 -7.77 6.94
C GLN A 155 -2.95 -9.13 7.46
N GLN A 156 -2.72 -10.19 6.67
CA GLN A 156 -3.01 -11.56 7.07
C GLN A 156 -2.45 -11.90 8.45
N TYR A 157 -3.28 -12.49 9.32
CA TYR A 157 -2.88 -12.88 10.66
C TYR A 157 -2.48 -14.36 10.70
N LEU A 158 -1.18 -14.59 10.53
CA LEU A 158 -0.58 -15.94 10.34
C LEU A 158 -0.07 -16.57 11.65
N ALA A 159 -0.54 -16.12 12.81
CA ALA A 159 -0.08 -16.66 14.08
C ALA A 159 -0.53 -18.13 14.23
N PRO A 160 0.35 -19.06 14.67
CA PRO A 160 0.02 -20.49 14.73
C PRO A 160 -1.20 -20.82 15.60
N GLN A 161 -1.46 -20.01 16.62
CA GLN A 161 -2.62 -20.12 17.52
C GLN A 161 -3.94 -19.65 16.88
N ASN A 162 -3.91 -19.03 15.70
CA ASN A 162 -5.10 -18.53 15.01
C ASN A 162 -5.81 -19.68 14.26
N PRO A 163 -6.97 -20.18 14.73
CA PRO A 163 -7.68 -21.29 14.09
C PRO A 163 -8.35 -20.91 12.75
N ILE A 164 -8.35 -19.62 12.42
CA ILE A 164 -8.98 -19.03 11.24
C ILE A 164 -7.98 -18.29 10.34
N MET A 165 -6.68 -18.58 10.48
CA MET A 165 -5.67 -18.04 9.56
C MET A 165 -6.05 -18.35 8.09
N PRO A 166 -5.84 -17.41 7.16
CA PRO A 166 -5.06 -16.17 7.31
C PRO A 166 -5.89 -14.92 7.65
N LEU A 167 -7.18 -15.06 7.98
CA LEU A 167 -8.11 -13.92 8.05
C LEU A 167 -7.65 -12.83 9.05
N PRO A 168 -7.68 -11.55 8.65
CA PRO A 168 -7.35 -10.45 9.54
C PRO A 168 -8.60 -9.86 10.21
N VAL A 169 -8.41 -9.00 11.21
CA VAL A 169 -9.52 -8.37 11.94
C VAL A 169 -10.41 -7.51 11.03
N GLY A 170 -9.84 -6.90 9.99
CA GLY A 170 -10.55 -6.12 8.97
C GLY A 170 -11.62 -6.92 8.22
N HIS A 171 -11.51 -8.25 8.14
CA HIS A 171 -12.55 -9.11 7.60
C HIS A 171 -13.85 -8.98 8.41
N PHE A 172 -13.76 -9.04 9.73
CA PHE A 172 -14.92 -8.95 10.63
C PHE A 172 -15.50 -7.54 10.67
N VAL A 173 -14.63 -6.52 10.57
CA VAL A 173 -15.07 -5.11 10.45
C VAL A 173 -15.91 -4.93 9.19
N THR A 174 -15.37 -5.32 8.03
CA THR A 174 -16.03 -5.18 6.72
C THR A 174 -17.36 -5.92 6.69
N ARG A 175 -17.40 -7.14 7.20
CA ARG A 175 -18.63 -7.94 7.24
C ARG A 175 -19.69 -7.39 8.18
N SER A 176 -19.28 -6.79 9.30
CA SER A 176 -20.21 -6.10 10.21
C SER A 176 -20.80 -4.85 9.55
N ILE A 177 -20.00 -4.10 8.78
CA ILE A 177 -20.50 -2.97 7.99
C ILE A 177 -21.47 -3.46 6.91
N ALA A 178 -21.12 -4.54 6.20
CA ALA A 178 -22.00 -5.16 5.20
C ALA A 178 -23.34 -5.62 5.79
N TYR A 179 -23.35 -6.11 7.04
CA TYR A 179 -24.58 -6.42 7.78
C TYR A 179 -25.49 -5.20 7.91
N LYS A 180 -24.94 -4.08 8.40
CA LYS A 180 -25.69 -2.83 8.54
C LYS A 180 -26.20 -2.33 7.20
N VAL A 181 -25.35 -2.29 6.18
CA VAL A 181 -25.73 -1.85 4.83
C VAL A 181 -26.87 -2.70 4.27
N ALA A 182 -26.76 -4.03 4.34
CA ALA A 182 -27.80 -4.92 3.84
C ALA A 182 -29.12 -4.75 4.59
N LYS A 183 -29.08 -4.55 5.91
CA LYS A 183 -30.25 -4.29 6.75
C LYS A 183 -30.91 -2.95 6.39
N ASP A 184 -30.13 -1.88 6.27
CA ASP A 184 -30.63 -0.53 5.98
C ASP A 184 -31.20 -0.42 4.56
N LEU A 185 -30.70 -1.22 3.61
CA LEU A 185 -31.14 -1.22 2.21
C LEU A 185 -32.25 -2.25 1.91
N GLN A 186 -32.60 -3.12 2.86
CA GLN A 186 -33.59 -4.16 2.64
C GLN A 186 -34.92 -3.59 2.17
N GLY A 187 -35.41 -4.05 1.01
CA GLY A 187 -36.69 -3.63 0.43
C GLY A 187 -36.71 -2.24 -0.22
N THR A 188 -35.58 -1.53 -0.24
CA THR A 188 -35.50 -0.16 -0.81
C THR A 188 -35.29 -0.14 -2.33
N GLY A 189 -34.82 -1.25 -2.92
CA GLY A 189 -34.37 -1.31 -4.31
C GLY A 189 -33.01 -0.63 -4.57
N LYS A 190 -32.37 -0.08 -3.52
CA LYS A 190 -31.05 0.53 -3.56
C LYS A 190 -29.95 -0.47 -3.20
N THR A 191 -28.71 -0.08 -3.46
CA THR A 191 -27.48 -0.84 -3.24
C THR A 191 -26.44 0.01 -2.51
N ALA A 192 -25.31 -0.58 -2.11
CA ALA A 192 -24.20 0.17 -1.49
C ALA A 192 -23.78 1.36 -2.37
N ALA A 193 -23.78 1.19 -3.70
CA ALA A 193 -23.46 2.26 -4.65
C ALA A 193 -24.39 3.49 -4.55
N ASP A 194 -25.54 3.40 -3.87
CA ASP A 194 -26.45 4.52 -3.64
C ASP A 194 -26.20 5.25 -2.31
N LEU A 195 -25.26 4.76 -1.48
CA LEU A 195 -24.92 5.31 -0.17
C LEU A 195 -23.66 6.17 -0.26
N GLU A 196 -23.71 7.40 0.24
CA GLU A 196 -22.55 8.29 0.33
C GLU A 196 -21.43 7.60 1.13
N LYS A 197 -20.21 7.66 0.59
CA LYS A 197 -18.97 7.07 1.12
C LYS A 197 -18.98 5.55 1.29
N SER A 198 -19.87 4.81 0.61
CA SER A 198 -19.90 3.35 0.75
C SER A 198 -18.62 2.65 0.28
N GLY A 199 -17.90 3.26 -0.67
CA GLY A 199 -16.64 2.78 -1.21
C GLY A 199 -15.41 3.47 -0.62
N GLU A 200 -15.58 4.22 0.48
CA GLU A 200 -14.50 4.90 1.22
C GLU A 200 -14.67 4.60 2.71
N PRO A 201 -13.96 3.62 3.27
CA PRO A 201 -14.17 3.16 4.65
C PRO A 201 -13.74 4.16 5.76
N ASN A 202 -13.54 5.44 5.45
CA ASN A 202 -12.98 6.43 6.36
C ASN A 202 -14.02 6.92 7.40
N GLY A 203 -13.77 6.68 8.69
CA GLY A 203 -14.59 7.29 9.76
C GLY A 203 -14.50 6.68 11.17
N ILE A 204 -13.93 5.48 11.34
CA ILE A 204 -13.87 4.77 12.65
C ILE A 204 -12.59 5.07 13.45
N ILE A 205 -11.60 5.67 12.80
CA ILE A 205 -10.23 5.90 13.29
C ILE A 205 -10.17 6.83 14.50
N LEU A 206 -11.02 7.85 14.55
CA LEU A 206 -10.98 8.84 15.63
C LEU A 206 -11.27 8.21 17.00
N ALA A 207 -12.14 7.21 17.05
CA ALA A 207 -12.40 6.43 18.26
C ALA A 207 -11.15 5.61 18.65
N ILE A 208 -10.50 4.97 17.68
CA ILE A 208 -9.27 4.18 17.85
C ILE A 208 -8.11 5.05 18.36
N ILE A 209 -7.88 6.22 17.75
CA ILE A 209 -6.81 7.16 18.13
C ILE A 209 -6.97 7.64 19.56
N LYS A 210 -8.20 7.98 19.98
CA LYS A 210 -8.48 8.44 21.35
C LYS A 210 -8.06 7.39 22.39
N GLU A 211 -8.27 6.11 22.09
CA GLU A 211 -7.95 4.99 22.97
C GLU A 211 -6.45 4.68 23.02
N ILE A 212 -5.70 4.87 21.92
CA ILE A 212 -4.24 4.64 21.87
C ILE A 212 -3.44 5.83 22.45
N SER A 213 -3.99 7.05 22.39
CA SER A 213 -3.28 8.29 22.76
C SER A 213 -2.56 8.26 24.13
N PRO A 214 -3.14 7.68 25.21
CA PRO A 214 -2.46 7.59 26.51
C PRO A 214 -1.20 6.70 26.52
N TYR A 215 -1.08 5.73 25.61
CA TYR A 215 0.08 4.82 25.52
C TYR A 215 1.26 5.47 24.80
N LEU A 216 0.99 6.41 23.89
CA LEU A 216 2.02 7.14 23.13
C LEU A 216 2.66 8.29 23.93
N ILE A 217 1.94 8.85 24.91
CA ILE A 217 2.31 10.11 25.61
C ILE A 217 2.90 9.87 27.02
N GLY A 218 3.04 8.61 27.46
CA GLY A 218 3.93 8.24 28.57
C GLY A 218 3.26 7.83 29.88
N GLY A 219 2.99 6.52 30.05
CA GLY A 219 2.83 5.96 31.40
C GLY A 219 2.18 4.58 31.57
N LYS A 220 1.64 3.94 30.52
CA LYS A 220 0.99 2.62 30.63
C LYS A 220 1.69 1.55 29.79
N SER A 221 1.70 0.31 30.30
CA SER A 221 2.23 -0.86 29.59
C SER A 221 1.38 -1.15 28.36
N ILE A 222 2.05 -1.41 27.23
CA ILE A 222 1.41 -1.87 25.99
C ILE A 222 0.77 -3.27 26.17
N ALA A 223 1.24 -4.04 27.16
CA ALA A 223 0.79 -5.42 27.39
C ALA A 223 -0.67 -5.55 27.84
N ASP A 224 -1.29 -4.47 28.34
CA ASP A 224 -2.66 -4.51 28.90
C ASP A 224 -3.74 -3.98 27.94
N PHE A 225 -3.41 -3.74 26.66
CA PHE A 225 -4.30 -3.05 25.73
C PHE A 225 -4.63 -3.88 24.48
N SER A 226 -5.89 -4.26 24.36
CA SER A 226 -6.41 -4.87 23.13
C SER A 226 -7.05 -3.84 22.21
N LEU A 227 -6.26 -3.31 21.29
CA LEU A 227 -6.74 -2.39 20.28
C LEU A 227 -7.79 -3.05 19.36
N SER A 228 -7.54 -4.29 18.95
CA SER A 228 -8.43 -5.03 18.04
C SER A 228 -9.79 -5.32 18.68
N GLN A 229 -9.83 -5.63 19.98
CA GLN A 229 -11.11 -5.80 20.67
C GLN A 229 -11.90 -4.49 20.73
N THR A 230 -11.23 -3.39 21.05
CA THR A 230 -11.86 -2.06 21.07
C THR A 230 -12.44 -1.72 19.70
N LEU A 231 -11.67 -1.93 18.63
CA LEU A 231 -12.14 -1.75 17.25
C LEU A 231 -13.39 -2.59 16.97
N LEU A 232 -13.33 -3.90 17.22
CA LEU A 232 -14.43 -4.81 16.94
C LEU A 232 -15.70 -4.47 17.76
N LYS A 233 -15.56 -4.07 19.03
CA LYS A 233 -16.70 -3.66 19.87
C LYS A 233 -17.35 -2.37 19.37
N VAL A 234 -16.55 -1.35 19.04
CA VAL A 234 -17.06 -0.09 18.47
C VAL A 234 -17.82 -0.35 17.16
N ILE A 235 -17.29 -1.23 16.31
CA ILE A 235 -17.96 -1.62 15.06
C ILE A 235 -19.24 -2.40 15.33
N ALA A 236 -19.22 -3.34 16.27
CA ALA A 236 -20.39 -4.12 16.65
C ALA A 236 -21.52 -3.21 17.14
N ASP A 237 -21.21 -2.24 18.01
CA ASP A 237 -22.17 -1.25 18.49
C ASP A 237 -22.73 -0.39 17.35
N ALA A 238 -21.87 0.10 16.45
CA ALA A 238 -22.27 0.93 15.32
C ALA A 238 -23.12 0.18 14.27
N THR A 239 -22.94 -1.12 14.16
CA THR A 239 -23.59 -1.98 13.13
C THR A 239 -24.76 -2.79 13.68
N GLY A 240 -24.88 -2.89 15.00
CA GLY A 240 -25.86 -3.72 15.70
C GLY A 240 -25.52 -5.21 15.71
N VAL A 241 -24.32 -5.59 15.27
CA VAL A 241 -23.83 -6.98 15.35
C VAL A 241 -23.65 -7.35 16.83
N GLN A 242 -24.16 -8.52 17.22
CA GLN A 242 -24.04 -9.03 18.59
C GLN A 242 -22.80 -9.91 18.74
N GLU A 243 -22.26 -10.05 19.96
CA GLU A 243 -21.09 -10.91 20.21
C GLU A 243 -21.30 -12.38 19.80
N ASN A 244 -22.53 -12.88 19.91
CA ASN A 244 -22.91 -14.24 19.48
C ASN A 244 -23.28 -14.35 17.99
N GLN A 245 -23.20 -13.25 17.22
CA GLN A 245 -23.43 -13.29 15.78
C GLN A 245 -22.42 -14.20 15.12
N VAL A 246 -22.90 -15.20 14.39
CA VAL A 246 -22.09 -16.12 13.62
C VAL A 246 -21.70 -15.50 12.27
N PHE A 247 -20.41 -15.54 11.97
CA PHE A 247 -19.78 -15.23 10.70
C PHE A 247 -19.48 -16.54 9.97
N LYS A 248 -20.12 -16.75 8.82
CA LYS A 248 -19.85 -17.86 7.92
C LYS A 248 -18.63 -17.53 7.08
N ILE A 249 -17.45 -17.92 7.54
CA ILE A 249 -16.18 -17.62 6.85
C ILE A 249 -15.80 -18.76 5.90
N SER A 250 -15.07 -18.45 4.83
CA SER A 250 -14.51 -19.45 3.91
C SER A 250 -12.99 -19.39 3.97
N ILE A 251 -12.36 -20.49 4.37
CA ILE A 251 -10.89 -20.64 4.41
C ILE A 251 -10.56 -21.87 3.59
N ASN A 252 -9.71 -21.73 2.57
CA ASN A 252 -9.34 -22.83 1.67
C ASN A 252 -10.57 -23.59 1.14
N LYS A 253 -11.59 -22.83 0.72
CA LYS A 253 -12.88 -23.36 0.20
C LYS A 253 -13.68 -24.19 1.23
N THR A 254 -13.32 -24.15 2.51
CA THR A 254 -14.05 -24.79 3.61
C THR A 254 -14.78 -23.73 4.42
N VAL A 255 -16.08 -23.93 4.63
CA VAL A 255 -16.91 -23.03 5.44
C VAL A 255 -16.73 -23.35 6.92
N LYS A 256 -16.48 -22.32 7.73
CA LYS A 256 -16.49 -22.39 9.19
C LYS A 256 -17.42 -21.34 9.76
N ASP A 257 -18.03 -21.66 10.89
CA ASP A 257 -18.83 -20.72 11.67
C ASP A 257 -17.94 -20.18 12.80
N VAL A 258 -17.85 -18.86 12.92
CA VAL A 258 -17.06 -18.16 13.93
C VAL A 258 -17.89 -17.01 14.49
N THR A 259 -18.01 -16.91 15.80
CA THR A 259 -18.72 -15.82 16.45
C THR A 259 -17.87 -14.56 16.54
N LEU A 260 -18.49 -13.39 16.68
CA LEU A 260 -17.76 -12.16 16.98
C LEU A 260 -16.97 -12.30 18.29
N LYS A 261 -17.51 -12.99 19.29
CA LYS A 261 -16.81 -13.29 20.55
C LYS A 261 -15.50 -14.05 20.32
N GLU A 262 -15.53 -15.11 19.52
CA GLU A 262 -14.30 -15.85 19.18
C GLU A 262 -13.30 -14.94 18.43
N ALA A 263 -13.78 -14.07 17.53
CA ALA A 263 -12.90 -13.11 16.86
C ALA A 263 -12.24 -12.12 17.86
N LEU A 264 -12.99 -11.62 18.85
CA LEU A 264 -12.44 -10.76 19.92
C LEU A 264 -11.31 -11.46 20.70
N GLU A 265 -11.45 -12.76 20.96
CA GLU A 265 -10.44 -13.57 21.65
C GLU A 265 -9.21 -13.83 20.77
N ILE A 266 -9.42 -14.12 19.48
CA ILE A 266 -8.34 -14.43 18.51
C ILE A 266 -7.40 -13.23 18.30
N TYR A 267 -7.94 -12.01 18.19
CA TYR A 267 -7.15 -10.82 17.87
C TYR A 267 -6.72 -9.99 19.09
N ASP A 268 -6.95 -10.50 20.31
CA ASP A 268 -6.77 -9.77 21.56
C ASP A 268 -5.38 -9.11 21.67
N ASN A 269 -4.33 -9.85 21.31
CA ASN A 269 -2.93 -9.43 21.46
C ASN A 269 -2.30 -8.87 20.18
N LEU A 270 -3.08 -8.66 19.11
CA LEU A 270 -2.53 -8.33 17.78
C LEU A 270 -1.62 -7.08 17.79
N PHE A 271 -2.01 -6.03 18.51
CA PHE A 271 -1.20 -4.81 18.62
C PHE A 271 0.12 -5.05 19.35
N THR A 272 0.09 -5.76 20.48
CA THR A 272 1.28 -6.11 21.25
C THR A 272 2.24 -6.96 20.42
N GLU A 273 1.73 -7.95 19.69
CA GLU A 273 2.52 -8.79 18.79
C GLU A 273 3.19 -7.96 17.68
N TRP A 274 2.46 -7.01 17.08
CA TRP A 274 3.00 -6.09 16.09
C TRP A 274 4.07 -5.16 16.64
N ALA A 275 3.84 -4.57 17.82
CA ALA A 275 4.79 -3.69 18.47
C ALA A 275 6.09 -4.43 18.83
N ILE A 276 5.99 -5.70 19.25
CA ILE A 276 7.16 -6.56 19.50
C ILE A 276 7.88 -6.90 18.19
N LYS A 277 7.13 -7.27 17.14
CA LYS A 277 7.70 -7.75 15.86
C LYS A 277 8.35 -6.63 15.05
N TYR A 278 7.71 -5.47 14.96
CA TYR A 278 8.09 -4.39 14.04
C TYR A 278 8.50 -3.09 14.75
N GLY A 279 8.34 -3.02 16.08
CA GLY A 279 8.51 -1.80 16.86
C GLY A 279 7.24 -0.96 16.96
N LEU A 280 7.16 -0.14 18.01
CA LEU A 280 5.98 0.67 18.33
C LEU A 280 5.64 1.71 17.25
N LEU A 281 6.65 2.33 16.64
CA LEU A 281 6.45 3.34 15.60
C LEU A 281 5.78 2.74 14.35
N TYR A 282 6.22 1.55 13.94
CA TYR A 282 5.63 0.82 12.82
C TYR A 282 4.17 0.46 13.12
N ALA A 283 3.92 -0.12 14.29
CA ALA A 283 2.57 -0.51 14.73
C ALA A 283 1.61 0.69 14.81
N PHE A 284 2.08 1.85 15.28
CA PHE A 284 1.29 3.07 15.29
C PHE A 284 0.95 3.57 13.88
N LYS A 285 1.96 3.67 13.01
CA LYS A 285 1.76 4.12 11.61
C LYS A 285 0.84 3.19 10.84
N SER A 286 0.90 1.88 11.10
CA SER A 286 0.04 0.90 10.43
C SER A 286 -1.44 1.05 10.79
N ILE A 287 -1.75 1.52 12.00
CA ILE A 287 -3.14 1.81 12.41
C ILE A 287 -3.68 3.02 11.66
N MET A 288 -2.88 4.08 11.57
CA MET A 288 -3.23 5.29 10.85
C MET A 288 -3.41 5.01 9.36
N ALA A 289 -2.55 4.16 8.78
CA ALA A 289 -2.64 3.72 7.41
C ALA A 289 -3.93 2.95 7.09
N ASP A 290 -4.33 2.01 7.94
CA ASP A 290 -5.64 1.36 7.79
C ASP A 290 -6.81 2.30 7.98
N GLY A 291 -6.59 3.35 8.77
CA GLY A 291 -7.63 4.29 9.09
C GLY A 291 -7.98 5.18 7.93
N ASP A 292 -7.03 6.04 7.53
CA ASP A 292 -7.24 7.14 6.56
C ASP A 292 -6.19 7.15 5.44
N GLY A 293 -5.40 6.07 5.33
CA GLY A 293 -4.30 5.98 4.36
C GLY A 293 -3.05 6.76 4.75
N SER A 294 -3.02 7.43 5.90
CA SER A 294 -1.83 8.11 6.42
C SER A 294 -0.65 7.15 6.52
N TYR A 295 0.55 7.65 6.23
CA TYR A 295 1.80 6.89 6.28
C TYR A 295 1.92 5.74 5.27
N MET A 296 1.02 5.57 4.30
CA MET A 296 1.29 4.63 3.22
C MET A 296 2.56 4.99 2.43
N GLY A 297 2.80 6.29 2.23
CA GLY A 297 4.07 6.79 1.66
C GLY A 297 5.31 6.45 2.51
N TRP A 298 5.15 6.36 3.84
CA TRP A 298 6.21 5.93 4.76
C TRP A 298 6.60 4.48 4.52
N PHE A 299 5.61 3.58 4.42
CA PHE A 299 5.84 2.17 4.14
C PHE A 299 6.42 1.95 2.74
N ALA A 300 5.93 2.70 1.75
CA ALA A 300 6.45 2.68 0.39
C ALA A 300 7.94 3.06 0.34
N GLN A 301 8.33 4.15 1.00
CA GLN A 301 9.74 4.56 1.06
C GLN A 301 10.62 3.53 1.78
N LYS A 302 10.15 3.03 2.93
CA LYS A 302 10.86 1.98 3.67
C LYS A 302 11.11 0.76 2.77
N ASN A 303 10.06 0.24 2.12
CA ASN A 303 10.16 -0.90 1.22
C ASN A 303 11.11 -0.65 0.05
N ALA A 304 11.04 0.54 -0.55
CA ALA A 304 11.91 0.92 -1.65
C ALA A 304 13.38 0.96 -1.25
N PHE A 305 13.72 1.48 -0.07
CA PHE A 305 15.12 1.52 0.38
C PHE A 305 15.64 0.10 0.67
N GLU A 306 14.81 -0.75 1.29
CA GLU A 306 15.16 -2.16 1.55
C GLU A 306 15.37 -2.99 0.27
N ASN A 307 14.73 -2.61 -0.83
CA ASN A 307 14.76 -3.36 -2.09
C ASN A 307 15.45 -2.64 -3.24
N ASN A 308 15.98 -1.43 -3.00
CA ASN A 308 16.56 -0.54 -4.01
C ASN A 308 15.60 -0.21 -5.16
N SER A 309 14.31 -0.04 -4.84
CA SER A 309 13.28 0.37 -5.79
C SER A 309 13.27 1.88 -5.99
N LYS A 310 12.94 2.34 -7.21
CA LYS A 310 12.79 3.77 -7.53
C LYS A 310 11.34 4.20 -7.54
N LEU A 311 10.45 3.29 -7.91
CA LEU A 311 9.01 3.47 -7.91
C LEU A 311 8.35 2.39 -7.07
N VAL A 312 7.44 2.82 -6.20
CA VAL A 312 6.51 1.92 -5.51
C VAL A 312 5.08 2.31 -5.86
N VAL A 313 4.28 1.33 -6.27
CA VAL A 313 2.86 1.54 -6.54
C VAL A 313 2.04 0.63 -5.63
N MET A 314 1.03 1.20 -4.98
CA MET A 314 0.14 0.48 -4.07
C MET A 314 -1.34 0.71 -4.38
N GLY A 315 -2.21 -0.19 -3.91
CA GLY A 315 -3.65 0.04 -3.72
C GLY A 315 -4.02 0.15 -2.24
N HIS A 316 -5.23 -0.28 -1.86
CA HIS A 316 -5.73 -0.47 -0.47
C HIS A 316 -6.55 0.68 0.13
N THR A 317 -6.09 1.93 0.02
CA THR A 317 -6.67 3.02 0.81
C THR A 317 -7.90 3.66 0.18
N HIS A 318 -8.21 3.33 -1.08
CA HIS A 318 -9.22 4.01 -1.90
C HIS A 318 -8.98 5.53 -2.09
N ILE A 319 -7.78 6.02 -1.75
CA ILE A 319 -7.39 7.43 -1.90
C ILE A 319 -6.29 7.50 -2.96
N PRO A 320 -6.60 8.00 -4.17
CA PRO A 320 -5.59 8.12 -5.22
C PRO A 320 -4.50 9.13 -4.83
N ILE A 321 -3.24 8.69 -4.84
CA ILE A 321 -2.06 9.51 -4.56
C ILE A 321 -1.13 9.49 -5.77
N SER A 322 -0.79 10.65 -6.29
CA SER A 322 0.06 10.77 -7.49
C SER A 322 1.54 10.89 -7.17
N ARG A 323 1.88 11.34 -5.96
CA ARG A 323 3.26 11.65 -5.58
C ARG A 323 3.48 11.59 -4.07
N LEU A 324 4.68 11.15 -3.69
CA LEU A 324 5.28 11.38 -2.38
C LEU A 324 6.21 12.59 -2.45
N GLU A 325 5.88 13.62 -1.68
CA GLU A 325 6.70 14.81 -1.51
C GLU A 325 7.88 14.53 -0.58
N GLN A 326 8.95 15.31 -0.74
CA GLN A 326 10.11 15.26 0.15
C GLN A 326 10.65 13.83 0.32
N SER A 327 10.87 13.13 -0.79
CA SER A 327 11.34 11.74 -0.81
C SER A 327 12.42 11.50 -1.87
N LEU A 328 13.12 10.38 -1.74
CA LEU A 328 14.06 9.86 -2.75
C LEU A 328 13.41 8.92 -3.76
N ILE A 329 12.14 8.54 -3.56
CA ILE A 329 11.43 7.60 -4.42
C ILE A 329 10.22 8.25 -5.09
N SER A 330 9.78 7.66 -6.19
CA SER A 330 8.44 7.89 -6.72
C SER A 330 7.46 6.95 -6.05
N TYR A 331 6.27 7.43 -5.72
CA TYR A 331 5.20 6.64 -5.15
C TYR A 331 3.88 7.05 -5.75
N SER A 332 3.03 6.05 -6.00
CA SER A 332 1.63 6.28 -6.32
C SER A 332 0.73 5.28 -5.60
N ASN A 333 -0.39 5.77 -5.10
CA ASN A 333 -1.50 4.92 -4.70
C ASN A 333 -2.52 4.89 -5.84
N VAL A 334 -2.59 3.77 -6.54
CA VAL A 334 -3.56 3.47 -7.61
C VAL A 334 -4.69 2.68 -6.98
N GLY A 335 -5.93 3.03 -7.26
CA GLY A 335 -7.05 2.22 -6.77
C GLY A 335 -8.09 3.05 -6.06
N PHE A 336 -9.14 3.32 -6.82
CA PHE A 336 -10.47 3.53 -6.32
C PHE A 336 -11.39 3.32 -7.52
N ASN A 337 -11.97 2.14 -7.68
CA ASN A 337 -12.81 1.80 -8.84
C ASN A 337 -14.28 1.50 -8.49
N CYS A 338 -14.63 1.69 -7.22
CA CYS A 338 -15.99 1.52 -6.69
C CYS A 338 -16.54 2.76 -5.95
N PRO A 339 -16.39 4.01 -6.47
CA PRO A 339 -17.00 5.17 -5.84
C PRO A 339 -18.52 5.07 -5.88
N ALA A 340 -19.18 5.50 -4.81
CA ALA A 340 -20.64 5.54 -4.80
C ALA A 340 -21.18 6.62 -5.76
N LYS A 341 -22.41 6.44 -6.23
CA LYS A 341 -23.11 7.40 -7.11
C LYS A 341 -23.12 8.83 -6.55
N PRO A 342 -23.37 9.07 -5.24
CA PRO A 342 -23.33 10.42 -4.69
C PRO A 342 -21.93 11.07 -4.75
N ASP A 343 -20.88 10.25 -4.77
CA ASP A 343 -19.49 10.69 -4.66
C ASP A 343 -18.79 10.80 -6.02
N ILE A 344 -19.37 10.25 -7.09
CA ILE A 344 -18.73 10.12 -8.40
C ILE A 344 -18.13 11.43 -8.94
N ASN A 345 -18.77 12.57 -8.66
CA ASN A 345 -18.29 13.88 -9.12
C ASN A 345 -17.04 14.36 -8.39
N LYS A 346 -16.81 13.88 -7.16
CA LYS A 346 -15.62 14.18 -6.35
C LYS A 346 -14.55 13.11 -6.57
N ASN A 347 -14.99 11.86 -6.65
CA ASN A 347 -14.13 10.69 -6.71
C ASN A 347 -14.48 9.85 -7.94
N GLN A 348 -13.68 9.99 -8.99
CA GLN A 348 -13.82 9.24 -10.23
C GLN A 348 -13.03 7.94 -10.15
N PRO A 349 -13.45 6.86 -10.84
CA PRO A 349 -12.66 5.64 -10.94
C PRO A 349 -11.26 5.90 -11.48
N THR A 350 -10.23 5.33 -10.84
CA THR A 350 -8.83 5.61 -11.19
C THR A 350 -8.00 4.38 -11.54
N PHE A 351 -7.00 4.56 -12.39
CA PHE A 351 -5.97 3.55 -12.66
C PHE A 351 -4.61 4.21 -12.92
N GLY A 352 -3.53 3.44 -12.80
CA GLY A 352 -2.16 3.92 -13.01
C GLY A 352 -1.58 3.49 -14.36
N VAL A 353 -0.76 4.35 -14.95
CA VAL A 353 0.09 4.02 -16.11
C VAL A 353 1.54 4.34 -15.72
N ILE A 354 2.38 3.31 -15.71
CA ILE A 354 3.80 3.42 -15.38
C ILE A 354 4.61 3.53 -16.66
N ASP A 355 5.48 4.52 -16.74
CA ASP A 355 6.55 4.59 -17.73
C ASP A 355 7.79 3.87 -17.17
N ILE A 356 8.22 2.80 -17.86
CA ILE A 356 9.30 1.91 -17.38
C ILE A 356 10.63 2.65 -17.31
N ALA A 357 10.94 3.46 -18.32
CA ALA A 357 12.25 4.12 -18.44
C ALA A 357 12.47 5.17 -17.35
N SER A 358 11.45 5.98 -17.06
CA SER A 358 11.52 7.02 -16.03
C SER A 358 11.19 6.53 -14.62
N CYS A 359 10.63 5.31 -14.48
CA CYS A 359 10.11 4.80 -13.22
C CYS A 359 9.11 5.78 -12.57
N LYS A 360 8.16 6.29 -13.36
CA LYS A 360 7.10 7.18 -12.89
C LYS A 360 5.73 6.59 -13.20
N ALA A 361 4.79 6.81 -12.29
CA ALA A 361 3.39 6.46 -12.47
C ALA A 361 2.56 7.73 -12.67
N GLU A 362 1.72 7.73 -13.70
CA GLU A 362 0.68 8.73 -13.90
C GLU A 362 -0.68 8.13 -13.56
N LEU A 363 -1.51 8.89 -12.85
CA LEU A 363 -2.88 8.50 -12.54
C LEU A 363 -3.84 9.03 -13.60
N TYR A 364 -4.81 8.20 -13.96
CA TYR A 364 -5.87 8.52 -14.90
C TYR A 364 -7.23 8.27 -14.27
N ASN A 365 -8.19 9.14 -14.58
CA ASN A 365 -9.60 9.02 -14.20
C ASN A 365 -10.42 8.51 -15.37
N VAL A 366 -11.45 7.74 -15.08
CA VAL A 366 -12.56 7.47 -16.01
C VAL A 366 -13.73 8.37 -15.66
N ILE A 367 -14.07 9.29 -16.55
CA ILE A 367 -15.13 10.28 -16.35
C ILE A 367 -16.31 9.94 -17.26
N ASN A 368 -17.51 9.93 -16.70
CA ASN A 368 -18.74 9.83 -17.46
C ASN A 368 -19.14 11.22 -18.00
N GLU A 369 -19.14 11.38 -19.33
CA GLU A 369 -19.61 12.58 -20.04
C GLU A 369 -20.94 12.29 -20.77
N GLY A 370 -21.91 11.73 -20.03
CA GLY A 370 -23.24 11.39 -20.52
C GLY A 370 -23.33 9.96 -21.05
N ASN A 371 -23.24 9.80 -22.37
CA ASN A 371 -23.31 8.48 -23.03
C ASN A 371 -21.91 7.89 -23.32
N ASP A 372 -20.84 8.55 -22.90
CA ASP A 372 -19.47 8.13 -23.17
C ASP A 372 -18.60 8.22 -21.91
N TYR A 373 -17.64 7.30 -21.81
CA TYR A 373 -16.69 7.20 -20.70
C TYR A 373 -15.32 7.59 -21.23
N LYS A 374 -14.78 8.70 -20.75
CA LYS A 374 -13.49 9.25 -21.19
C LYS A 374 -12.41 8.99 -20.18
N ILE A 375 -11.18 8.80 -20.66
CA ILE A 375 -9.98 8.71 -19.84
C ILE A 375 -9.30 10.07 -19.87
N LYS A 376 -9.02 10.63 -18.70
CA LYS A 376 -8.28 11.89 -18.57
C LYS A 376 -7.21 11.74 -17.49
N PRO A 377 -6.06 12.44 -17.60
CA PRO A 377 -5.10 12.52 -16.51
C PRO A 377 -5.79 13.00 -15.22
N ASN A 378 -5.48 12.36 -14.10
CA ASN A 378 -6.01 12.75 -12.80
C ASN A 378 -5.18 13.89 -12.22
N THR A 379 -5.53 15.13 -12.59
CA THR A 379 -4.87 16.34 -12.07
C THR A 379 -5.30 16.70 -10.65
N LEU A 380 -6.27 15.99 -10.08
CA LEU A 380 -6.81 16.21 -8.73
C LEU A 380 -6.30 15.17 -7.72
N ALA A 381 -5.51 14.19 -8.16
CA ALA A 381 -4.91 13.21 -7.26
C ALA A 381 -4.05 13.91 -6.21
N GLY A 382 -4.26 13.53 -4.94
CA GLY A 382 -3.52 14.11 -3.83
C GLY A 382 -2.03 13.81 -3.90
N THR A 383 -1.27 14.58 -3.14
CA THR A 383 0.11 14.27 -2.76
C THR A 383 0.12 13.81 -1.30
N THR A 384 1.18 13.10 -0.91
CA THR A 384 1.39 12.72 0.49
C THR A 384 2.85 12.93 0.90
N LYS A 385 3.14 12.74 2.18
CA LYS A 385 4.48 12.87 2.77
C LYS A 385 4.82 11.64 3.59
N VAL A 386 6.11 11.42 3.79
CA VAL A 386 6.63 10.34 4.66
C VAL A 386 6.24 10.59 6.12
N VAL A 387 6.31 11.85 6.56
CA VAL A 387 5.84 12.33 7.85
C VAL A 387 4.72 13.33 7.62
N ILE A 388 3.59 13.14 8.30
CA ILE A 388 2.34 13.87 8.04
C ILE A 388 2.10 14.90 9.15
N SER A 389 1.56 16.06 8.77
CA SER A 389 1.13 17.13 9.68
C SER A 389 0.28 16.59 10.85
N PRO A 390 0.42 17.12 12.08
CA PRO A 390 1.12 18.36 12.44
C PRO A 390 2.63 18.21 12.71
N THR A 391 3.19 17.00 12.60
CA THR A 391 4.64 16.81 12.75
C THR A 391 5.36 17.21 11.46
N MET A 392 6.66 17.45 11.58
CA MET A 392 7.54 17.74 10.45
C MET A 392 8.61 16.67 10.36
N ASP A 393 9.09 16.42 9.16
CA ASP A 393 10.12 15.41 8.90
C ASP A 393 11.51 15.99 9.17
N PHE A 394 12.15 15.56 10.26
CA PHE A 394 13.56 15.90 10.56
C PHE A 394 14.49 14.70 10.33
N SER A 395 14.10 13.81 9.42
CA SER A 395 14.90 12.65 9.03
C SER A 395 16.17 13.03 8.27
N SER A 396 17.14 12.13 8.36
CA SER A 396 18.30 12.06 7.47
C SER A 396 18.14 10.88 6.52
N TYR A 397 18.01 11.18 5.23
CA TYR A 397 17.96 10.20 4.14
C TYR A 397 19.32 10.14 3.45
N VAL A 398 19.94 8.97 3.47
CA VAL A 398 21.34 8.84 3.05
C VAL A 398 21.47 7.89 1.89
N ILE A 399 22.20 8.32 0.87
CA ILE A 399 22.62 7.50 -0.26
C ILE A 399 24.14 7.33 -0.17
N ILE A 400 24.61 6.09 -0.18
CA ILE A 400 26.03 5.77 -0.43
C ILE A 400 26.13 5.26 -1.86
N ASP A 401 26.72 6.09 -2.72
CA ASP A 401 26.93 5.80 -4.14
C ASP A 401 28.34 5.22 -4.34
N ASN A 402 28.42 3.90 -4.43
CA ASN A 402 29.63 3.15 -4.75
C ASN A 402 29.70 2.78 -6.25
N SER A 403 28.94 3.47 -7.11
CA SER A 403 28.87 3.16 -8.55
C SER A 403 30.21 3.34 -9.27
N LYS A 404 31.08 4.21 -8.75
CA LYS A 404 32.42 4.46 -9.27
C LYS A 404 33.53 3.91 -8.36
N GLY A 405 33.18 3.34 -7.21
CA GLY A 405 34.16 2.81 -6.27
C GLY A 405 34.78 1.52 -6.78
N LYS A 406 36.09 1.36 -6.54
CA LYS A 406 36.89 0.24 -7.06
C LYS A 406 36.77 -1.06 -6.26
N SER A 407 36.11 -1.04 -5.11
CA SER A 407 35.91 -2.20 -4.26
C SER A 407 34.54 -2.17 -3.61
N ASP A 408 34.12 -3.32 -3.11
CA ASP A 408 32.96 -3.41 -2.23
C ASP A 408 33.22 -2.64 -0.93
N LEU A 409 32.14 -2.16 -0.32
CA LEU A 409 32.11 -1.56 1.00
C LEU A 409 31.43 -2.54 1.95
N THR A 410 32.09 -2.89 3.06
CA THR A 410 31.53 -3.75 4.10
C THR A 410 31.27 -2.90 5.35
N LEU A 411 30.07 -2.96 5.88
CA LEU A 411 29.68 -2.22 7.09
C LEU A 411 30.51 -2.72 8.28
N GLU A 412 31.14 -1.80 9.00
CA GLU A 412 31.82 -2.13 10.25
C GLU A 412 31.03 -1.69 11.47
N HIS A 413 30.51 -0.47 11.43
CA HIS A 413 29.77 0.10 12.54
C HIS A 413 28.80 1.17 12.06
N TYR A 414 27.68 1.32 12.76
CA TYR A 414 26.83 2.49 12.64
C TYR A 414 26.25 2.83 14.01
N SER A 415 25.96 4.11 14.21
CA SER A 415 25.41 4.64 15.44
C SER A 415 24.53 5.84 15.17
N ASN A 416 23.77 6.23 16.18
CA ASN A 416 22.92 7.40 16.21
C ASN A 416 22.97 8.00 17.60
N ASN A 417 23.21 9.31 17.67
CA ASN A 417 23.04 10.09 18.90
C ASN A 417 21.56 10.46 19.08
N HIS A 418 20.88 10.70 17.96
CA HIS A 418 19.46 11.07 17.91
C HIS A 418 18.74 10.40 16.72
N GLY A 419 17.45 10.08 16.91
CA GLY A 419 16.63 9.38 15.92
C GLY A 419 16.70 7.86 16.04
N ASP A 420 16.02 7.15 15.15
CA ASP A 420 16.03 5.68 15.04
C ASP A 420 16.09 5.23 13.57
N TYR A 421 16.85 4.16 13.29
CA TYR A 421 17.04 3.68 11.93
C TYR A 421 15.82 2.88 11.48
N VAL A 422 14.97 3.51 10.67
CA VAL A 422 13.84 2.83 10.02
C VAL A 422 14.31 1.86 8.95
N VAL A 423 15.38 2.24 8.25
CA VAL A 423 16.13 1.35 7.35
C VAL A 423 17.59 1.42 7.75
N ASN A 424 18.12 0.29 8.21
CA ASN A 424 19.52 0.18 8.64
C ASN A 424 20.48 0.37 7.46
N PRO A 425 21.69 0.91 7.69
CA PRO A 425 22.76 0.85 6.69
C PRO A 425 23.01 -0.61 6.26
N PRO A 426 23.11 -0.90 4.96
CA PRO A 426 23.27 -2.27 4.48
C PRO A 426 24.63 -2.83 4.89
N ALA A 427 24.67 -4.13 5.20
CA ALA A 427 25.91 -4.83 5.58
C ALA A 427 27.00 -4.78 4.50
N LYS A 428 26.61 -4.66 3.22
CA LYS A 428 27.52 -4.60 2.08
C LYS A 428 26.95 -3.71 0.97
N ILE A 429 27.81 -2.93 0.32
CA ILE A 429 27.50 -2.19 -0.91
C ILE A 429 28.54 -2.59 -1.96
N GLU A 430 28.11 -3.31 -2.99
CA GLU A 430 29.00 -3.79 -4.05
C GLU A 430 29.58 -2.64 -4.87
N SER A 431 30.78 -2.85 -5.41
CA SER A 431 31.34 -1.97 -6.45
C SER A 431 30.37 -1.88 -7.63
N GLY A 432 30.12 -0.66 -8.11
CA GLY A 432 29.16 -0.43 -9.19
C GLY A 432 27.71 -0.27 -8.73
N LYS A 433 27.43 -0.29 -7.43
CA LYS A 433 26.07 -0.16 -6.86
C LYS A 433 25.94 1.05 -5.94
N SER A 434 24.71 1.39 -5.60
CA SER A 434 24.37 2.37 -4.58
C SER A 434 23.39 1.76 -3.60
N ALA A 435 23.34 2.28 -2.39
CA ALA A 435 22.32 1.92 -1.42
C ALA A 435 21.78 3.14 -0.69
N CYS A 436 20.53 3.03 -0.24
CA CYS A 436 19.86 4.04 0.57
C CYS A 436 19.58 3.48 1.96
N PHE A 437 19.67 4.33 2.98
CA PHE A 437 19.20 4.02 4.32
C PHE A 437 18.62 5.28 4.97
N TRP A 438 17.95 5.11 6.11
CA TRP A 438 17.11 6.15 6.67
C TRP A 438 17.14 6.14 8.20
N LEU A 439 17.58 7.27 8.74
CA LEU A 439 17.47 7.62 10.16
C LEU A 439 16.30 8.61 10.31
N GLN A 440 15.26 8.24 11.06
CA GLN A 440 14.10 9.09 11.28
C GLN A 440 14.16 9.74 12.66
N ASP A 441 13.71 10.99 12.76
CA ASP A 441 13.53 11.63 14.06
C ASP A 441 12.42 10.94 14.87
N LEU A 442 12.59 10.99 16.19
CA LEU A 442 11.59 10.57 17.17
C LEU A 442 10.92 11.80 17.78
N PRO A 443 9.71 11.68 18.34
CA PRO A 443 9.05 12.77 19.04
C PRO A 443 9.98 13.44 20.06
N GLY A 444 10.22 14.73 19.90
CA GLY A 444 11.18 15.48 20.71
C GLY A 444 11.73 16.70 19.98
N LEU A 445 12.79 17.31 20.55
CA LEU A 445 13.41 18.54 20.03
C LEU A 445 14.82 18.30 19.47
N ALA A 446 15.19 17.06 19.17
CA ALA A 446 16.55 16.72 18.73
C ALA A 446 16.68 16.69 17.19
N GLY A 447 15.73 16.06 16.49
CA GLY A 447 15.90 15.72 15.08
C GLY A 447 16.67 14.40 14.92
N THR A 448 17.59 14.34 13.95
CA THR A 448 18.44 13.16 13.72
C THR A 448 19.92 13.50 13.72
N GLU A 449 20.73 12.59 14.24
CA GLU A 449 22.19 12.66 14.20
C GLU A 449 22.75 11.23 14.17
N GLY A 450 23.47 10.90 13.09
CA GLY A 450 23.99 9.55 12.87
C GLY A 450 25.35 9.51 12.20
N SER A 451 25.98 8.34 12.34
CA SER A 451 27.26 8.02 11.73
C SER A 451 27.27 6.57 11.24
N VAL A 452 27.92 6.34 10.09
CA VAL A 452 28.20 4.99 9.58
C VAL A 452 29.64 4.88 9.12
N ILE A 453 30.27 3.73 9.39
CA ILE A 453 31.63 3.40 9.00
C ILE A 453 31.60 2.17 8.11
N TYR A 454 32.12 2.32 6.90
CA TYR A 454 32.36 1.23 5.96
C TYR A 454 33.85 0.99 5.77
N LYS A 455 34.22 -0.26 5.51
CA LYS A 455 35.58 -0.67 5.17
C LYS A 455 35.68 -1.11 3.72
N LYS A 456 36.73 -0.64 3.03
CA LYS A 456 37.14 -1.09 1.68
C LYS A 456 37.95 -2.39 1.74
N ALA A 457 38.17 -3.01 0.59
CA ALA A 457 38.96 -4.25 0.47
C ALA A 457 40.42 -4.11 0.95
N ASP A 458 40.99 -2.90 0.89
CA ASP A 458 42.34 -2.58 1.38
C ASP A 458 42.40 -2.28 2.90
N ASN A 459 41.30 -2.50 3.61
CA ASN A 459 41.07 -2.17 5.02
C ASN A 459 40.99 -0.67 5.35
N THR A 460 40.93 0.21 4.35
CA THR A 460 40.65 1.63 4.59
C THR A 460 39.21 1.79 5.09
N GLN A 461 39.04 2.50 6.19
CA GLN A 461 37.74 2.90 6.72
C GLN A 461 37.30 4.23 6.10
N ILE A 462 36.00 4.35 5.82
CA ILE A 462 35.35 5.60 5.48
C ILE A 462 34.22 5.84 6.46
N THR A 463 34.27 6.98 7.13
CA THR A 463 33.25 7.47 8.02
C THR A 463 32.32 8.41 7.26
N PHE A 464 31.01 8.29 7.51
CA PHE A 464 29.98 9.16 6.96
C PHE A 464 29.12 9.67 8.12
N ASN A 465 29.07 10.99 8.32
CA ASN A 465 28.27 11.64 9.36
C ASN A 465 27.17 12.49 8.73
N TYR A 466 26.00 12.53 9.36
CA TYR A 466 24.84 13.30 8.92
C TYR A 466 23.95 13.71 10.09
N GLU A 467 23.39 14.91 10.00
CA GLU A 467 22.55 15.51 11.04
C GLU A 467 21.47 16.39 10.41
N CYS A 468 20.23 16.23 10.87
CA CYS A 468 19.09 17.08 10.57
C CYS A 468 18.46 17.53 11.90
N PRO A 469 18.88 18.66 12.47
CA PRO A 469 18.43 19.09 13.79
C PRO A 469 16.98 19.62 13.75
N PHE A 470 16.24 19.47 14.87
CA PHE A 470 14.85 19.94 14.99
C PHE A 470 14.72 21.48 14.93
N ASN A 471 15.70 22.20 15.47
CA ASN A 471 15.61 23.64 15.65
C ASN A 471 16.11 24.38 14.40
N TYR A 472 15.27 25.26 13.84
CA TYR A 472 15.58 26.15 12.72
C TYR A 472 16.81 27.05 12.93
N LEU A 473 17.31 27.16 14.16
CA LEU A 473 18.55 27.88 14.51
C LEU A 473 19.82 27.05 14.29
N PHE A 474 19.69 25.73 14.10
CA PHE A 474 20.81 24.84 13.78
C PHE A 474 20.73 24.41 12.31
N ASN A 475 21.89 24.40 11.66
CA ASN A 475 21.99 23.99 10.27
C ASN A 475 22.18 22.48 10.19
N ASN A 476 21.64 21.88 9.12
CA ASN A 476 21.99 20.51 8.73
C ASN A 476 23.51 20.36 8.63
N LYS A 477 24.04 19.18 8.96
CA LYS A 477 25.47 18.89 8.90
C LYS A 477 25.72 17.55 8.21
N CYS A 478 26.81 17.47 7.44
CA CYS A 478 27.34 16.19 6.99
C CYS A 478 28.85 16.27 6.80
N SER A 479 29.53 15.13 6.91
CA SER A 479 30.96 15.03 6.62
C SER A 479 31.35 13.61 6.23
N SER A 480 32.46 13.47 5.52
CA SER A 480 33.12 12.19 5.28
C SER A 480 34.64 12.39 5.17
N ASP A 481 35.41 11.39 5.60
CA ASP A 481 36.87 11.34 5.51
C ASP A 481 37.38 10.65 4.22
N GLY A 482 36.48 10.13 3.39
CA GLY A 482 36.84 9.32 2.21
C GLY A 482 35.87 9.39 1.03
N ALA A 483 34.91 10.32 1.06
CA ALA A 483 33.93 10.51 -0.01
C ALA A 483 33.60 12.00 -0.22
N ASP A 484 33.31 12.34 -1.47
CA ASP A 484 32.63 13.61 -1.77
C ASP A 484 31.13 13.47 -1.44
N PHE A 485 30.41 14.58 -1.37
CA PHE A 485 28.96 14.54 -1.15
C PHE A 485 28.18 15.62 -1.89
N TYR A 486 26.89 15.33 -2.11
CA TYR A 486 25.86 16.30 -2.45
C TYR A 486 24.80 16.30 -1.36
N THR A 487 24.19 17.45 -1.11
CA THR A 487 23.10 17.59 -0.15
C THR A 487 21.91 18.31 -0.76
N LYS A 488 20.72 18.07 -0.21
CA LYS A 488 19.51 18.87 -0.45
C LYS A 488 18.60 18.80 0.77
N SER A 489 17.60 19.67 0.81
CA SER A 489 16.51 19.62 1.80
C SER A 489 15.14 19.67 1.13
N GLY A 490 14.20 18.87 1.64
CA GLY A 490 12.87 18.72 1.06
C GLY A 490 12.90 18.35 -0.43
N ASP A 491 12.08 19.03 -1.23
CA ASP A 491 11.95 18.83 -2.68
C ASP A 491 12.94 19.67 -3.52
N LYS A 492 13.94 20.31 -2.92
CA LYS A 492 14.96 21.06 -3.67
C LYS A 492 15.77 20.14 -4.58
N ASP A 493 16.40 20.72 -5.60
CA ASP A 493 17.41 20.03 -6.40
C ASP A 493 18.68 19.74 -5.56
N TRP A 494 19.47 18.77 -5.99
CA TRP A 494 20.78 18.51 -5.39
C TRP A 494 21.68 19.74 -5.51
N GLY A 495 22.30 20.13 -4.41
CA GLY A 495 23.18 21.29 -4.34
C GLY A 495 24.54 21.08 -5.03
N VAL A 496 25.50 21.93 -4.68
CA VAL A 496 26.87 21.88 -5.20
C VAL A 496 27.69 20.80 -4.47
N LEU A 497 28.63 20.19 -5.19
CA LEU A 497 29.57 19.20 -4.64
C LEU A 497 30.30 19.74 -3.40
N ASN A 498 30.31 18.96 -2.33
CA ASN A 498 30.93 19.25 -1.02
C ASN A 498 30.40 20.52 -0.35
N HIS A 499 29.19 20.97 -0.71
CA HIS A 499 28.46 22.02 -0.04
C HIS A 499 27.28 21.44 0.76
N ILE A 500 27.03 22.00 1.94
CA ILE A 500 25.95 21.56 2.83
C ILE A 500 24.76 22.49 2.68
N GLU A 501 23.61 21.95 2.29
CA GLU A 501 22.31 22.62 2.34
C GLU A 501 21.89 22.77 3.81
N GLY A 502 22.34 23.85 4.44
CA GLY A 502 22.17 24.08 5.87
C GLY A 502 20.72 24.29 6.32
N GLY A 503 19.82 24.73 5.44
CA GLY A 503 18.45 25.10 5.78
C GLY A 503 17.37 24.18 5.20
N GLY A 504 16.34 23.90 6.00
CA GLY A 504 15.15 23.14 5.60
C GLY A 504 15.24 21.64 5.90
N HIS A 505 14.09 20.98 5.84
CA HIS A 505 13.93 19.58 6.24
C HIS A 505 12.94 18.86 5.30
N PRO A 506 13.01 17.53 5.21
CA PRO A 506 14.05 16.64 5.75
C PRO A 506 15.38 16.81 5.02
N PHE A 507 16.46 16.25 5.57
CA PHE A 507 17.80 16.36 5.02
C PHE A 507 18.17 15.13 4.19
N PHE A 508 18.71 15.36 3.00
CA PHE A 508 19.17 14.30 2.10
C PHE A 508 20.66 14.47 1.85
N VAL A 509 21.40 13.37 1.98
CA VAL A 509 22.84 13.34 1.71
C VAL A 509 23.14 12.22 0.74
N LYS A 510 23.90 12.52 -0.31
CA LYS A 510 24.44 11.54 -1.24
C LYS A 510 25.96 11.57 -1.19
N PHE A 511 26.56 10.56 -0.59
CA PHE A 511 28.01 10.38 -0.57
C PHE A 511 28.46 9.63 -1.83
N ILE A 512 29.54 10.09 -2.45
CA ILE A 512 30.12 9.53 -3.67
C ILE A 512 31.48 8.91 -3.33
N VAL A 513 31.53 7.58 -3.35
CA VAL A 513 32.76 6.83 -3.09
C VAL A 513 33.50 6.59 -4.40
N ARG A 514 34.82 6.80 -4.40
CA ARG A 514 35.72 6.63 -5.55
C ARG A 514 36.80 5.57 -5.31
#